data_AF-A0A9Q1E4S8-F1
#
_entry.id   AF-A0A9Q1E4S8-F1
#
_cell.length_a   1.000
_cell.length_b   1.000
_cell.length_c   1.000
_cell.angle_alpha   90.00
_cell.angle_beta   90.00
_cell.angle_gamma   90.00
#
_symmetry.space_group_name_H-M   'P 1'
#
loop_
_entity.id
_entity.type
_entity.pdbx_description
1 polymer ?
#
loop_
_entity_poly.entity_id
_entity_poly.type
_entity_poly.pdbx_seq_one_letter_code
_entity_poly.pdbx_strand_id
1 'polypeptide(L)'
;MVQILQRYGWRWVGLLFSNDDYGRHAARSFHQEVSRFGCVAFSEMLPRDNDQTKFRRIVGIIHRSTARVVTVFSQVFSLLPLAKEIALQNLTGRQWIASEAWATSTISLAPEILPFLGGTLGIAIRRGDIPGLLDFLLSLRPDFDPGNNMVNMFWEEIFSCRFKDSPGRVCTGLESLEGTESAYSDVSALRHSYNVYKAVYALAHALHDLLGCKPGTGPFPGNSCAELHTLQPWQLVHYLQIVNFTTSFGDQVSFDKNGDALAIYDVMNWQRAADGTIRAVTVGVFDESAPPGQELLLEERNIFWNFESHEVSPSPNFDLIKLRSALCEALIQLH
;
A
#
# COMPACT_ATOMS: atom_id res chain seq x y z
N MET A 1 1.06 11.05 -3.67
CA MET A 1 2.53 11.08 -3.92
C MET A 1 3.00 12.32 -4.65
N VAL A 2 2.50 12.60 -5.86
CA VAL A 2 2.90 13.80 -6.62
C VAL A 2 2.71 15.08 -5.82
N GLN A 3 1.59 15.21 -5.10
CA GLN A 3 1.37 16.36 -4.20
C GLN A 3 2.43 16.47 -3.08
N ILE A 4 2.96 15.36 -2.56
CA ILE A 4 4.09 15.38 -1.60
C ILE A 4 5.34 15.94 -2.28
N LEU A 5 5.64 15.50 -3.51
CA LEU A 5 6.76 16.02 -4.28
C LEU A 5 6.63 17.53 -4.53
N GLN A 6 5.43 17.98 -4.90
CA GLN A 6 5.13 19.39 -5.13
C GLN A 6 5.25 20.21 -3.84
N ARG A 7 4.71 19.71 -2.72
CA ARG A 7 4.77 20.36 -1.39
C ARG A 7 6.20 20.69 -0.96
N TYR A 8 7.15 19.79 -1.22
CA TYR A 8 8.56 19.98 -0.87
C TYR A 8 9.44 20.52 -2.02
N GLY A 9 8.84 20.87 -3.16
CA GLY A 9 9.58 21.39 -4.31
C GLY A 9 10.55 20.38 -4.93
N TRP A 10 10.27 19.08 -4.81
CA TRP A 10 11.07 18.00 -5.38
C TRP A 10 10.74 17.81 -6.86
N ARG A 11 11.59 18.37 -7.71
CA ARG A 11 11.38 18.39 -9.17
C ARG A 11 12.33 17.48 -9.95
N TRP A 12 13.30 16.85 -9.28
CA TRP A 12 14.27 15.95 -9.89
C TRP A 12 14.31 14.64 -9.10
N VAL A 13 13.56 13.65 -9.59
CA VAL A 13 13.24 12.43 -8.83
C VAL A 13 13.66 11.18 -9.59
N GLY A 14 14.05 10.13 -8.87
CA GLY A 14 14.19 8.78 -9.42
C GLY A 14 12.88 8.01 -9.32
N LEU A 15 12.68 7.06 -10.24
CA LEU A 15 11.53 6.16 -10.24
C LEU A 15 12.00 4.71 -10.31
N LEU A 16 11.52 3.90 -9.37
CA LEU A 16 11.65 2.44 -9.39
C LEU A 16 10.25 1.82 -9.41
N PHE A 17 10.05 0.75 -10.16
CA PHE A 17 8.73 0.12 -10.24
C PHE A 17 8.81 -1.38 -10.52
N SER A 18 7.86 -2.16 -9.99
CA SER A 18 7.77 -3.59 -10.22
C SER A 18 7.47 -3.91 -11.69
N ASN A 19 8.02 -5.01 -12.18
CA ASN A 19 7.73 -5.53 -13.50
C ASN A 19 6.36 -6.25 -13.50
N ASP A 20 5.26 -5.59 -13.18
CA ASP A 20 3.91 -6.13 -13.23
C ASP A 20 2.91 -5.01 -13.58
N ASP A 21 1.62 -5.35 -13.68
CA ASP A 21 0.61 -4.37 -14.08
C ASP A 21 0.52 -3.21 -13.09
N TYR A 22 0.69 -3.49 -11.79
CA TYR A 22 0.75 -2.48 -10.73
C TYR A 22 1.88 -1.47 -10.99
N GLY A 23 3.13 -1.93 -11.04
CA GLY A 23 4.29 -1.06 -11.19
C GLY A 23 4.32 -0.36 -12.54
N ARG A 24 3.99 -1.05 -13.63
CA ARG A 24 4.00 -0.48 -15.00
C ARG A 24 2.89 0.54 -15.24
N HIS A 25 1.71 0.34 -14.67
CA HIS A 25 0.65 1.34 -14.76
C HIS A 25 0.99 2.56 -13.90
N ALA A 26 1.42 2.35 -12.65
CA ALA A 26 1.81 3.44 -11.77
C ALA A 26 2.97 4.26 -12.34
N ALA A 27 3.97 3.62 -12.96
CA ALA A 27 5.08 4.32 -13.59
C ALA A 27 4.64 5.23 -14.75
N ARG A 28 3.72 4.77 -15.60
CA ARG A 28 3.17 5.58 -16.71
C ARG A 28 2.42 6.80 -16.18
N SER A 29 1.52 6.62 -15.22
CA SER A 29 0.78 7.72 -14.59
C SER A 29 1.71 8.69 -13.85
N PHE A 30 2.72 8.17 -13.15
CA PHE A 30 3.70 9.00 -12.45
C PHE A 30 4.54 9.86 -13.41
N HIS A 31 5.00 9.29 -14.53
CA HIS A 31 5.70 10.06 -15.57
C HIS A 31 4.84 11.20 -16.11
N GLN A 32 3.56 10.92 -16.41
CA GLN A 32 2.60 11.92 -16.90
C GLN A 32 2.42 13.05 -15.89
N GLU A 33 2.20 12.74 -14.61
CA GLU A 33 1.97 13.75 -13.58
C GLU A 33 3.23 14.54 -13.21
N VAL A 34 4.40 13.89 -13.15
CA VAL A 34 5.67 14.57 -12.85
C VAL A 34 6.11 15.49 -13.99
N SER A 35 5.85 15.13 -15.25
CA SER A 35 6.22 15.96 -16.42
C SER A 35 5.63 17.37 -16.38
N ARG A 36 4.54 17.59 -15.63
CA ARG A 36 3.88 18.89 -15.47
C ARG A 36 4.67 19.88 -14.62
N PHE A 37 5.61 19.43 -13.78
CA PHE A 37 6.32 20.32 -12.84
C PHE A 37 7.79 19.94 -12.57
N GLY A 38 8.25 18.78 -13.06
CA GLY A 38 9.58 18.24 -12.81
C GLY A 38 10.01 17.20 -13.85
N CYS A 39 11.05 16.44 -13.53
CA CYS A 39 11.62 15.41 -14.39
C CYS A 39 12.01 14.16 -13.60
N VAL A 40 11.89 13.02 -14.27
CA VAL A 40 12.35 11.72 -13.78
C VAL A 40 13.79 11.48 -14.25
N ALA A 41 14.74 11.55 -13.32
CA ALA A 41 16.18 11.47 -13.57
C ALA A 41 16.65 10.09 -14.07
N PHE A 42 15.98 9.06 -13.57
CA PHE A 42 16.15 7.67 -13.98
C PHE A 42 14.85 6.93 -13.69
N SER A 43 14.53 5.94 -14.52
CA SER A 43 13.35 5.11 -14.39
C SER A 43 13.76 3.66 -14.60
N GLU A 44 13.77 2.87 -13.53
CA GLU A 44 14.27 1.50 -13.57
C GLU A 44 13.21 0.51 -13.09
N MET A 45 13.09 -0.58 -13.83
CA MET A 45 12.17 -1.66 -13.52
C MET A 45 12.87 -2.67 -12.60
N LEU A 46 12.20 -3.05 -11.52
CA LEU A 46 12.72 -4.06 -10.59
C LEU A 46 12.65 -5.46 -11.22
N PRO A 47 13.75 -6.24 -11.18
CA PRO A 47 13.77 -7.62 -11.64
C PRO A 47 12.72 -8.48 -10.93
N ARG A 48 12.06 -9.39 -11.67
CA ARG A 48 11.21 -10.42 -11.05
C ARG A 48 12.05 -11.56 -10.48
N ASP A 49 13.16 -11.84 -11.15
CA ASP A 49 14.17 -12.80 -10.75
C ASP A 49 15.10 -12.17 -9.71
N ASN A 50 15.55 -12.94 -8.73
CA ASN A 50 16.46 -12.48 -7.68
C ASN A 50 17.92 -12.33 -8.19
N ASP A 51 18.09 -11.85 -9.42
CA ASP A 51 19.37 -11.67 -10.10
C ASP A 51 20.11 -10.46 -9.50
N GLN A 52 21.09 -10.77 -8.66
CA GLN A 52 21.92 -9.79 -7.95
C GLN A 52 22.65 -8.83 -8.89
N THR A 53 23.01 -9.25 -10.10
CA THR A 53 23.74 -8.39 -11.05
C THR A 53 22.87 -7.22 -11.52
N LYS A 54 21.56 -7.45 -11.70
CA LYS A 54 20.60 -6.41 -12.07
C LYS A 54 20.35 -5.44 -10.92
N PHE A 55 20.21 -5.94 -9.69
CA PHE A 55 20.07 -5.07 -8.51
C PHE A 55 21.31 -4.20 -8.30
N ARG A 56 22.52 -4.78 -8.44
CA ARG A 56 23.78 -4.03 -8.38
C ARG A 56 23.83 -2.90 -9.41
N ARG A 57 23.39 -3.17 -10.66
CA ARG A 57 23.30 -2.15 -11.72
C ARG A 57 22.35 -1.02 -11.32
N ILE A 58 21.16 -1.35 -10.81
CA ILE A 58 20.15 -0.37 -10.40
C ILE A 58 20.69 0.51 -9.26
N VAL A 59 21.27 -0.07 -8.21
CA VAL A 59 21.88 0.70 -7.11
C VAL A 59 23.02 1.59 -7.64
N GLY A 60 23.84 1.11 -8.57
CA GLY A 60 24.86 1.90 -9.24
C GLY A 60 24.32 3.07 -10.10
N ILE A 61 23.10 2.98 -10.62
CA ILE A 61 22.40 4.09 -11.29
C ILE A 61 21.94 5.12 -10.26
N ILE A 62 21.32 4.66 -9.17
CA ILE A 62 20.86 5.54 -8.08
C ILE A 62 22.06 6.30 -7.50
N HIS A 63 23.18 5.61 -7.26
CA HIS A 63 24.41 6.19 -6.72
C HIS A 63 24.96 7.31 -7.60
N ARG A 64 24.99 7.12 -8.94
CA ARG A 64 25.48 8.12 -9.91
C ARG A 64 24.52 9.28 -10.14
N SER A 65 23.24 9.10 -9.81
CA SER A 65 22.23 10.13 -9.99
C SER A 65 22.32 11.23 -8.93
N THR A 66 22.09 12.47 -9.36
CA THR A 66 21.94 13.64 -8.48
C THR A 66 20.57 13.73 -7.83
N ALA A 67 19.61 12.88 -8.22
CA ALA A 67 18.26 12.86 -7.62
C ALA A 67 18.31 12.32 -6.20
N ARG A 68 17.98 13.17 -5.21
CA ARG A 68 17.91 12.78 -3.80
C ARG A 68 16.64 12.01 -3.47
N VAL A 69 15.56 12.24 -4.20
CA VAL A 69 14.26 11.60 -3.96
C VAL A 69 14.06 10.45 -4.91
N VAL A 70 13.67 9.28 -4.40
CA VAL A 70 13.41 8.08 -5.20
C VAL A 70 12.02 7.55 -4.85
N THR A 71 11.11 7.57 -5.82
CA THR A 71 9.76 7.03 -5.67
C THR A 71 9.74 5.58 -6.13
N VAL A 72 9.10 4.69 -5.34
CA VAL A 72 9.09 3.25 -5.60
C VAL A 72 7.67 2.70 -5.59
N PHE A 73 7.23 2.19 -6.74
CA PHE A 73 5.97 1.46 -6.90
C PHE A 73 6.21 -0.03 -7.00
N SER A 74 6.13 -0.74 -5.87
CA SER A 74 6.44 -2.17 -5.83
C SER A 74 5.76 -2.85 -4.64
N GLN A 75 5.58 -4.16 -4.72
CA GLN A 75 5.35 -4.99 -3.55
C GLN A 75 6.64 -5.04 -2.69
N VAL A 76 6.49 -5.25 -1.38
CA VAL A 76 7.62 -5.32 -0.45
C VAL A 76 8.63 -6.41 -0.84
N PHE A 77 8.17 -7.58 -1.28
CA PHE A 77 9.04 -8.72 -1.60
C PHE A 77 10.00 -8.44 -2.77
N SER A 78 9.55 -7.68 -3.78
CA SER A 78 10.41 -7.27 -4.90
C SER A 78 11.40 -6.18 -4.51
N LEU A 79 11.17 -5.48 -3.40
CA LEU A 79 12.06 -4.45 -2.86
C LEU A 79 13.16 -5.04 -1.96
N LEU A 80 12.91 -6.16 -1.26
CA LEU A 80 13.87 -6.75 -0.31
C LEU A 80 15.27 -7.00 -0.91
N PRO A 81 15.42 -7.56 -2.13
CA PRO A 81 16.75 -7.74 -2.72
C PRO A 81 17.45 -6.41 -3.03
N LEU A 82 16.71 -5.41 -3.50
CA LEU A 82 17.24 -4.07 -3.71
C LEU A 82 17.70 -3.44 -2.40
N ALA A 83 16.90 -3.56 -1.34
CA ALA A 83 17.20 -3.02 -0.02
C ALA A 83 18.48 -3.63 0.58
N LYS A 84 18.69 -4.94 0.37
CA LYS A 84 19.96 -5.60 0.72
C LYS A 84 21.14 -5.04 -0.08
N GLU A 85 20.99 -4.86 -1.39
CA GLU A 85 22.06 -4.30 -2.23
C GLU A 85 22.38 -2.83 -1.88
N ILE A 86 21.37 -2.04 -1.51
CA ILE A 86 21.53 -0.66 -1.00
C ILE A 86 22.42 -0.66 0.25
N ALA A 87 22.17 -1.57 1.19
CA ALA A 87 22.98 -1.71 2.39
C ALA A 87 24.42 -2.17 2.07
N LEU A 88 24.59 -3.14 1.16
CA LEU A 88 25.91 -3.61 0.73
C LEU A 88 26.76 -2.52 0.08
N GLN A 89 26.14 -1.58 -0.64
CA GLN A 89 26.83 -0.47 -1.29
C GLN A 89 26.86 0.82 -0.44
N ASN A 90 26.36 0.80 0.81
CA ASN A 90 26.28 1.96 1.69
C ASN A 90 25.61 3.19 1.05
N LEU A 91 24.51 2.98 0.31
CA LEU A 91 23.82 4.09 -0.36
C LEU A 91 23.00 4.90 0.65
N THR A 92 23.54 6.04 1.08
CA THR A 92 22.89 6.99 2.01
C THR A 92 22.40 8.26 1.29
N GLY A 93 21.76 9.17 2.04
CA GLY A 93 21.38 10.51 1.55
C GLY A 93 20.23 10.52 0.53
N ARG A 94 19.42 9.47 0.51
CA ARG A 94 18.23 9.36 -0.34
C ARG A 94 16.96 9.46 0.50
N GLN A 95 15.99 10.21 -0.02
CA GLN A 95 14.63 10.24 0.49
C GLN A 95 13.77 9.30 -0.34
N TRP A 96 13.22 8.27 0.30
CA TRP A 96 12.36 7.30 -0.37
C TRP A 96 10.90 7.73 -0.27
N ILE A 97 10.16 7.54 -1.37
CA ILE A 97 8.70 7.69 -1.42
C ILE A 97 8.09 6.32 -1.70
N ALA A 98 7.39 5.77 -0.71
CA ALA A 98 6.86 4.42 -0.71
C ALA A 98 5.41 4.33 -1.18
N SER A 99 5.15 3.40 -2.08
CA SER A 99 3.80 3.04 -2.48
C SER A 99 3.06 2.27 -1.41
N GLU A 100 1.74 2.30 -1.53
CA GLU A 100 0.78 1.65 -0.64
C GLU A 100 1.18 0.21 -0.28
N ALA A 101 1.62 -0.55 -1.28
CA ALA A 101 2.02 -1.95 -1.16
C ALA A 101 3.23 -2.23 -0.25
N TRP A 102 3.99 -1.22 0.20
CA TRP A 102 5.14 -1.46 1.10
C TRP A 102 5.35 -0.38 2.17
N ALA A 103 4.61 0.73 2.15
CA ALA A 103 4.74 1.82 3.10
C ALA A 103 4.55 1.42 4.57
N THR A 104 3.84 0.31 4.85
CA THR A 104 3.61 -0.19 6.21
C THR A 104 4.31 -1.52 6.50
N SER A 105 5.08 -2.06 5.55
CA SER A 105 5.70 -3.39 5.66
C SER A 105 7.06 -3.37 6.36
N THR A 106 7.19 -2.62 7.46
CA THR A 106 8.48 -2.44 8.15
C THR A 106 8.99 -3.72 8.81
N ILE A 107 8.08 -4.61 9.20
CA ILE A 107 8.40 -5.89 9.87
C ILE A 107 9.21 -6.86 8.99
N SER A 108 9.12 -6.70 7.66
CA SER A 108 9.85 -7.55 6.70
C SER A 108 11.28 -7.08 6.45
N LEU A 109 11.71 -5.96 7.06
CA LEU A 109 13.04 -5.40 6.85
C LEU A 109 14.00 -5.75 7.97
N ALA A 110 15.17 -6.25 7.58
CA ALA A 110 16.26 -6.53 8.50
C ALA A 110 16.77 -5.25 9.16
N PRO A 111 17.18 -5.30 10.45
CA PRO A 111 17.75 -4.16 11.17
C PRO A 111 18.90 -3.44 10.44
N GLU A 112 19.68 -4.19 9.67
CA GLU A 112 20.82 -3.72 8.88
C GLU A 112 20.43 -2.77 7.73
N ILE A 113 19.18 -2.85 7.26
CA ILE A 113 18.67 -2.02 6.14
C ILE A 113 18.15 -0.67 6.66
N LEU A 114 17.74 -0.62 7.94
CA LEU A 114 17.05 0.51 8.56
C LEU A 114 17.80 1.85 8.43
N PRO A 115 19.15 1.92 8.57
CA PRO A 115 19.87 3.20 8.42
C PRO A 115 19.70 3.85 7.04
N PHE A 116 19.39 3.08 5.99
CA PHE A 116 19.31 3.56 4.61
C PHE A 116 17.88 3.94 4.17
N LEU A 117 16.88 3.30 4.79
CA LEU A 117 15.46 3.53 4.48
C LEU A 117 14.73 4.32 5.57
N GLY A 118 15.40 4.71 6.66
CA GLY A 118 14.84 5.63 7.66
C GLY A 118 14.32 6.91 6.99
N GLY A 119 13.26 7.48 7.57
CA GLY A 119 12.64 8.71 7.07
C GLY A 119 11.85 8.55 5.76
N THR A 120 11.70 7.33 5.24
CA THR A 120 10.81 7.04 4.10
C THR A 120 9.42 7.65 4.33
N LEU A 121 8.90 8.37 3.34
CA LEU A 121 7.51 8.84 3.33
C LEU A 121 6.69 7.90 2.46
N GLY A 122 5.56 7.43 2.95
CA GLY A 122 4.72 6.47 2.24
C GLY A 122 3.25 6.89 2.23
N ILE A 123 2.50 6.31 1.30
CA ILE A 123 1.04 6.36 1.30
C ILE A 123 0.55 5.01 1.82
N ALA A 124 -0.45 4.97 2.68
CA ALA A 124 -1.06 3.73 3.15
C ALA A 124 -2.59 3.84 3.14
N ILE A 125 -3.31 2.75 2.84
CA ILE A 125 -4.77 2.72 2.99
C ILE A 125 -5.12 3.15 4.40
N ARG A 126 -6.10 4.06 4.56
CA ARG A 126 -6.58 4.52 5.87
C ARG A 126 -6.78 3.36 6.85
N ARG A 127 -6.20 3.49 8.05
CA ARG A 127 -6.42 2.51 9.13
C ARG A 127 -7.91 2.50 9.52
N GLY A 128 -8.45 1.30 9.75
CA GLY A 128 -9.73 1.13 10.43
C GLY A 128 -9.64 0.09 11.54
N ASP A 129 -10.67 0.02 12.36
CA ASP A 129 -10.78 -0.97 13.45
C ASP A 129 -12.00 -1.88 13.20
N ILE A 130 -11.86 -3.17 13.53
CA ILE A 130 -12.94 -4.16 13.44
C ILE A 130 -13.17 -4.75 14.85
N PRO A 131 -14.16 -4.24 15.60
CA PRO A 131 -14.47 -4.74 16.93
C PRO A 131 -14.75 -6.25 16.93
N GLY A 132 -14.15 -6.98 17.87
CA GLY A 132 -14.30 -8.44 18.01
C GLY A 132 -13.47 -9.27 17.02
N LEU A 133 -12.71 -8.65 16.10
CA LEU A 133 -11.90 -9.41 15.15
C LEU A 133 -10.82 -10.24 15.84
N LEU A 134 -10.13 -9.69 16.84
CA LEU A 134 -9.09 -10.44 17.56
C LEU A 134 -9.67 -11.71 18.20
N ASP A 135 -10.79 -11.59 18.91
CA ASP A 135 -11.47 -12.72 19.55
C ASP A 135 -11.89 -13.77 18.52
N PHE A 136 -12.41 -13.32 17.36
CA PHE A 136 -12.75 -14.20 16.25
C PHE A 136 -11.52 -14.95 15.72
N LEU A 137 -10.41 -14.26 15.47
CA LEU A 137 -9.17 -14.87 14.96
C LEU A 137 -8.58 -15.87 15.96
N LEU A 138 -8.59 -15.56 17.26
CA LEU A 138 -8.10 -16.45 18.32
C LEU A 138 -9.03 -17.65 18.57
N SER A 139 -10.30 -17.56 18.17
CA SER A 139 -11.26 -18.67 18.25
C SER A 139 -11.10 -19.72 17.15
N LEU A 140 -10.26 -19.46 16.15
CA LEU A 140 -10.03 -20.38 15.03
C LEU A 140 -9.53 -21.73 15.54
N ARG A 141 -10.11 -22.81 15.02
CA ARG A 141 -9.70 -24.19 15.28
C ARG A 141 -9.58 -24.96 13.97
N PRO A 142 -8.62 -25.88 13.85
CA PRO A 142 -8.50 -26.75 12.70
C PRO A 142 -9.75 -27.60 12.54
N ASP A 143 -10.31 -27.61 11.33
CA ASP A 143 -11.31 -28.57 10.90
C ASP A 143 -10.72 -29.49 9.83
N PHE A 144 -11.06 -30.78 9.89
CA PHE A 144 -10.63 -31.75 8.89
C PHE A 144 -11.59 -31.76 7.70
N ASP A 145 -12.03 -30.57 7.25
CA ASP A 145 -12.87 -30.45 6.07
C ASP A 145 -12.08 -30.89 4.82
N PRO A 146 -12.47 -31.97 4.13
CA PRO A 146 -11.78 -32.42 2.92
C PRO A 146 -11.83 -31.40 1.78
N GLY A 147 -12.75 -30.43 1.82
CA GLY A 147 -12.87 -29.35 0.83
C GLY A 147 -11.95 -28.14 1.07
N ASN A 148 -11.47 -27.93 2.30
CA ASN A 148 -10.67 -26.77 2.67
C ASN A 148 -9.61 -27.10 3.73
N ASN A 149 -8.34 -27.17 3.31
CA ASN A 149 -7.22 -27.47 4.22
C ASN A 149 -6.47 -26.21 4.71
N MET A 150 -6.97 -24.99 4.45
CA MET A 150 -6.23 -23.75 4.77
C MET A 150 -5.99 -23.58 6.27
N VAL A 151 -6.99 -23.89 7.09
CA VAL A 151 -6.87 -23.75 8.56
C VAL A 151 -5.82 -24.71 9.10
N ASN A 152 -5.80 -25.96 8.63
CA ASN A 152 -4.79 -26.93 9.03
C ASN A 152 -3.38 -26.51 8.60
N MET A 153 -3.21 -26.02 7.36
CA MET A 153 -1.90 -25.51 6.90
C MET A 153 -1.42 -24.34 7.75
N PHE A 154 -2.32 -23.40 8.06
CA PHE A 154 -2.03 -22.30 8.97
C PHE A 154 -1.63 -22.79 10.36
N TRP A 155 -2.37 -23.76 10.91
CA TRP A 155 -2.10 -24.35 12.22
C TRP A 155 -0.74 -25.04 12.29
N GLU A 156 -0.42 -25.83 11.27
CA GLU A 156 0.88 -26.51 11.13
C GLU A 156 2.04 -25.51 11.07
N GLU A 157 1.86 -24.39 10.37
CA GLU A 157 2.88 -23.34 10.24
C GLU A 157 3.09 -22.60 11.56
N ILE A 158 2.01 -22.06 12.15
CA ILE A 158 2.11 -21.22 13.35
C ILE A 158 2.62 -21.99 14.57
N PHE A 159 2.31 -23.29 14.65
CA PHE A 159 2.78 -24.15 15.73
C PHE A 159 3.98 -25.01 15.32
N SER A 160 4.47 -24.94 14.09
CA SER A 160 5.58 -25.79 13.60
C SER A 160 5.37 -27.27 13.92
N CYS A 161 4.18 -27.79 13.61
CA CYS A 161 3.78 -29.18 13.82
C CYS A 161 3.11 -29.75 12.55
N ARG A 162 2.79 -31.05 12.54
CA ARG A 162 2.05 -31.70 11.44
C ARG A 162 0.87 -32.52 11.96
N PHE A 163 -0.24 -32.54 11.24
CA PHE A 163 -1.38 -33.42 11.54
C PHE A 163 -1.19 -34.84 10.99
N LYS A 164 -0.42 -35.00 9.91
CA LYS A 164 -0.09 -36.31 9.32
C LYS A 164 1.22 -36.85 9.87
N ASP A 165 1.31 -38.17 10.02
CA ASP A 165 2.50 -38.93 10.45
C ASP A 165 3.72 -38.63 9.56
N SER A 166 4.40 -37.54 9.91
CA SER A 166 5.64 -37.07 9.32
C SER A 166 6.67 -37.08 10.45
N PRO A 167 7.97 -37.27 10.18
CA PRO A 167 8.97 -37.12 11.22
C PRO A 167 8.94 -35.69 11.78
N GLY A 168 8.39 -35.50 12.98
CA GLY A 168 8.16 -34.18 13.57
C GLY A 168 7.16 -34.17 14.73
N ARG A 169 6.90 -32.99 15.28
CA ARG A 169 5.90 -32.77 16.34
C ARG A 169 4.50 -32.90 15.76
N VAL A 170 3.65 -33.70 16.39
CA VAL A 170 2.25 -33.88 15.98
C VAL A 170 1.39 -32.73 16.52
N CYS A 171 0.55 -32.14 15.66
CA CYS A 171 -0.43 -31.14 16.08
C CYS A 171 -1.60 -31.83 16.81
N THR A 172 -2.01 -31.29 17.95
CA THR A 172 -3.17 -31.77 18.72
C THR A 172 -4.48 -31.11 18.29
N GLY A 173 -4.40 -29.92 17.68
CA GLY A 173 -5.56 -29.08 17.35
C GLY A 173 -6.11 -28.31 18.56
N LEU A 174 -5.50 -28.48 19.73
CA LEU A 174 -5.87 -27.85 21.00
C LEU A 174 -4.84 -26.79 21.44
N GLU A 175 -3.82 -26.54 20.64
CA GLU A 175 -2.86 -25.46 20.90
C GLU A 175 -3.57 -24.10 21.02
N SER A 176 -3.05 -23.21 21.87
CA SER A 176 -3.64 -21.88 22.03
C SER A 176 -3.00 -20.90 21.06
N LEU A 177 -3.84 -20.17 20.31
CA LEU A 177 -3.40 -19.02 19.53
C LEU A 177 -3.10 -17.80 20.43
N GLU A 178 -3.62 -17.78 21.66
CA GLU A 178 -3.34 -16.70 22.62
C GLU A 178 -1.85 -16.66 22.95
N GLY A 179 -1.27 -15.45 22.91
CA GLY A 179 0.15 -15.24 23.18
C GLY A 179 1.09 -15.61 22.03
N THR A 180 0.57 -16.06 20.88
CA THR A 180 1.38 -16.19 19.66
C THR A 180 1.60 -14.81 19.05
N GLU A 181 2.84 -14.32 19.11
CA GLU A 181 3.24 -13.10 18.40
C GLU A 181 3.31 -13.41 16.90
N SER A 182 2.30 -13.02 16.15
CA SER A 182 2.23 -13.27 14.71
C SER A 182 1.54 -12.12 13.98
N ALA A 183 1.83 -11.98 12.69
CA ALA A 183 1.12 -11.03 11.82
C ALA A 183 -0.38 -11.38 11.67
N TYR A 184 -0.79 -12.60 12.03
CA TYR A 184 -2.19 -13.02 11.99
C TYR A 184 -3.01 -12.41 13.12
N SER A 185 -2.47 -12.40 14.35
CA SER A 185 -3.15 -11.87 15.54
C SER A 185 -2.94 -10.36 15.74
N ASP A 186 -2.11 -9.71 14.93
CA ASP A 186 -1.91 -8.26 14.98
C ASP A 186 -3.08 -7.50 14.34
N VAL A 187 -4.03 -7.07 15.17
CA VAL A 187 -5.16 -6.22 14.78
C VAL A 187 -4.93 -4.73 15.11
N SER A 188 -3.71 -4.33 15.47
CA SER A 188 -3.43 -2.97 15.97
C SER A 188 -3.54 -1.88 14.90
N ALA A 189 -3.39 -2.26 13.62
CA ALA A 189 -3.39 -1.32 12.49
C ALA A 189 -3.98 -1.96 11.21
N LEU A 190 -5.26 -2.36 11.25
CA LEU A 190 -5.92 -2.99 10.10
C LEU A 190 -6.06 -1.99 8.94
N ARG A 191 -5.62 -2.43 7.75
CA ARG A 191 -5.71 -1.64 6.50
C ARG A 191 -6.34 -2.47 5.39
N HIS A 192 -5.59 -3.40 4.79
CA HIS A 192 -6.12 -4.31 3.78
C HIS A 192 -7.30 -5.15 4.31
N SER A 193 -7.17 -5.72 5.51
CA SER A 193 -8.25 -6.47 6.17
C SER A 193 -9.50 -5.60 6.39
N TYR A 194 -9.31 -4.30 6.64
CA TYR A 194 -10.41 -3.35 6.76
C TYR A 194 -11.09 -3.05 5.42
N ASN A 195 -10.34 -3.04 4.31
CA ASN A 195 -10.94 -3.00 2.98
C ASN A 195 -11.75 -4.26 2.66
N VAL A 196 -11.30 -5.44 3.08
CA VAL A 196 -12.10 -6.68 2.93
C VAL A 196 -13.41 -6.58 3.72
N TYR A 197 -13.34 -6.08 4.96
CA TYR A 197 -14.52 -5.81 5.78
C TYR A 197 -15.48 -4.84 5.08
N LYS A 198 -14.99 -3.68 4.60
CA LYS A 198 -15.79 -2.71 3.86
C LYS A 198 -16.39 -3.28 2.57
N ALA A 199 -15.67 -4.14 1.85
CA ALA A 199 -16.18 -4.77 0.63
C ALA A 199 -17.37 -5.70 0.92
N VAL A 200 -17.29 -6.52 1.98
CA VAL A 200 -18.42 -7.37 2.40
C VAL A 200 -19.61 -6.52 2.85
N TYR A 201 -19.35 -5.43 3.58
CA TYR A 201 -20.42 -4.51 3.98
C TYR A 201 -21.04 -3.78 2.79
N ALA A 202 -20.26 -3.35 1.80
CA ALA A 202 -20.79 -2.75 0.58
C ALA A 202 -21.75 -3.70 -0.14
N LEU A 203 -21.40 -4.99 -0.22
CA LEU A 203 -22.30 -6.01 -0.75
C LEU A 203 -23.56 -6.18 0.12
N ALA A 204 -23.42 -6.21 1.44
CA ALA A 204 -24.55 -6.31 2.36
C ALA A 204 -25.51 -5.12 2.23
N HIS A 205 -24.98 -3.89 2.12
CA HIS A 205 -25.75 -2.68 1.88
C HIS A 205 -26.45 -2.70 0.52
N ALA A 206 -25.76 -3.11 -0.54
CA ALA A 206 -26.38 -3.26 -1.86
C ALA A 206 -27.54 -4.27 -1.87
N LEU A 207 -27.37 -5.41 -1.17
CA LEU A 207 -28.44 -6.39 -0.99
C LEU A 207 -29.58 -5.86 -0.12
N HIS A 208 -29.27 -5.07 0.91
CA HIS A 208 -30.27 -4.43 1.75
C HIS A 208 -31.15 -3.46 0.94
N ASP A 209 -30.54 -2.61 0.13
CA ASP A 209 -31.26 -1.66 -0.74
C ASP A 209 -32.11 -2.38 -1.79
N LEU A 210 -31.59 -3.49 -2.33
CA LEU A 210 -32.34 -4.36 -3.25
C LEU A 210 -33.58 -4.94 -2.59
N LEU A 211 -33.45 -5.49 -1.38
CA LEU A 211 -34.57 -6.06 -0.62
C LEU A 211 -35.55 -5.00 -0.12
N GLY A 212 -35.09 -3.77 0.10
CA GLY A 212 -35.90 -2.61 0.49
C GLY A 212 -36.64 -1.95 -0.67
N CYS A 213 -36.41 -2.38 -1.91
CA CYS A 213 -37.03 -1.80 -3.10
C CYS A 213 -38.56 -1.94 -3.07
N LYS A 214 -39.28 -0.83 -3.28
CA LYS A 214 -40.74 -0.81 -3.33
C LYS A 214 -41.23 -0.98 -4.78
N PRO A 215 -42.21 -1.87 -5.04
CA PRO A 215 -42.79 -2.01 -6.37
C PRO A 215 -43.30 -0.68 -6.92
N GLY A 216 -42.93 -0.35 -8.16
CA GLY A 216 -43.31 0.91 -8.82
C GLY A 216 -42.35 2.07 -8.58
N THR A 217 -41.31 1.90 -7.76
CA THR A 217 -40.23 2.88 -7.56
C THR A 217 -38.83 2.30 -7.78
N GLY A 218 -38.75 1.09 -8.35
CA GLY A 218 -37.47 0.41 -8.54
C GLY A 218 -36.64 1.02 -9.67
N PRO A 219 -35.32 0.78 -9.70
CA PRO A 219 -34.40 1.42 -10.65
C PRO A 219 -34.41 0.78 -12.05
N PHE A 220 -35.16 -0.32 -12.25
CA PHE A 220 -35.17 -1.10 -13.48
C PHE A 220 -36.37 -0.75 -14.38
N PRO A 221 -36.37 -1.18 -15.67
CA PRO A 221 -37.45 -0.84 -16.60
C PRO A 221 -38.85 -1.11 -16.03
N GLY A 222 -39.77 -0.16 -16.22
CA GLY A 222 -41.11 -0.22 -15.64
C GLY A 222 -41.16 0.07 -14.14
N ASN A 223 -40.14 0.74 -13.60
CA ASN A 223 -39.93 0.98 -12.17
C ASN A 223 -39.99 -0.31 -11.34
N SER A 224 -39.44 -1.39 -11.90
CA SER A 224 -39.44 -2.71 -11.31
C SER A 224 -38.30 -2.88 -10.32
N CYS A 225 -38.51 -3.75 -9.34
CA CYS A 225 -37.49 -4.19 -8.39
C CYS A 225 -36.89 -5.52 -8.87
N ALA A 226 -35.64 -5.78 -8.50
CA ALA A 226 -35.05 -7.11 -8.71
C ALA A 226 -35.56 -8.07 -7.62
N GLU A 227 -35.75 -9.34 -7.99
CA GLU A 227 -36.08 -10.41 -7.06
C GLU A 227 -34.84 -11.26 -6.79
N LEU A 228 -34.62 -11.64 -5.53
CA LEU A 228 -33.41 -12.34 -5.11
C LEU A 228 -33.23 -13.69 -5.83
N HIS A 229 -34.31 -14.41 -6.10
CA HIS A 229 -34.27 -15.72 -6.73
C HIS A 229 -33.98 -15.68 -8.23
N THR A 230 -34.25 -14.55 -8.89
CA THR A 230 -34.01 -14.36 -10.33
C THR A 230 -32.94 -13.31 -10.59
N LEU A 231 -32.19 -12.93 -9.55
CA LEU A 231 -31.25 -11.83 -9.56
C LEU A 231 -30.18 -12.04 -10.63
N GLN A 232 -30.08 -11.09 -11.54
CA GLN A 232 -28.99 -11.05 -12.51
C GLN A 232 -27.80 -10.28 -11.93
N PRO A 233 -26.55 -10.70 -12.17
CA PRO A 233 -25.37 -10.03 -11.63
C PRO A 233 -25.32 -8.52 -11.90
N TRP A 234 -25.78 -8.07 -13.07
CA TRP A 234 -25.79 -6.64 -13.43
C TRP A 234 -26.76 -5.81 -12.57
N GLN A 235 -27.86 -6.41 -12.09
CA GLN A 235 -28.80 -5.74 -11.20
C GLN A 235 -28.16 -5.49 -9.83
N LEU A 236 -27.36 -6.44 -9.35
CA LEU A 236 -26.59 -6.28 -8.12
C LEU A 236 -25.49 -5.23 -8.28
N VAL A 237 -24.81 -5.20 -9.44
CA VAL A 237 -23.82 -4.16 -9.75
C VAL A 237 -24.44 -2.77 -9.70
N HIS A 238 -25.68 -2.59 -10.20
CA HIS A 238 -26.38 -1.30 -10.08
C HIS A 238 -26.50 -0.85 -8.61
N TYR A 239 -26.96 -1.73 -7.72
CA TYR A 239 -27.07 -1.39 -6.29
C TYR A 239 -25.69 -1.14 -5.66
N LEU A 240 -24.68 -1.93 -6.01
CA LEU A 240 -23.29 -1.71 -5.56
C LEU A 240 -22.76 -0.34 -5.98
N GLN A 241 -23.06 0.14 -7.18
CA GLN A 241 -22.60 1.44 -7.67
C GLN A 241 -23.20 2.63 -6.93
N ILE A 242 -24.36 2.47 -6.29
CA ILE A 242 -25.06 3.56 -5.60
C ILE A 242 -24.99 3.46 -4.08
N VAL A 243 -24.30 2.46 -3.52
CA VAL A 243 -24.14 2.36 -2.06
C VAL A 243 -23.44 3.60 -1.52
N ASN A 244 -23.99 4.10 -0.42
CA ASN A 244 -23.43 5.21 0.33
C ASN A 244 -23.76 4.99 1.80
N PHE A 245 -22.77 4.54 2.56
CA PHE A 245 -22.93 4.28 3.98
C PHE A 245 -21.69 4.72 4.76
N THR A 246 -21.84 4.85 6.07
CA THR A 246 -20.76 5.15 6.99
C THR A 246 -20.50 3.92 7.85
N THR A 247 -19.24 3.50 7.95
CA THR A 247 -18.87 2.39 8.84
C THR A 247 -19.05 2.79 10.31
N SER A 248 -19.06 1.81 11.21
CA SER A 248 -19.05 2.08 12.66
C SER A 248 -17.83 2.87 13.15
N PHE A 249 -16.75 2.88 12.36
CA PHE A 249 -15.53 3.64 12.63
C PHE A 249 -15.61 5.10 12.09
N GLY A 250 -16.66 5.45 11.36
CA GLY A 250 -16.88 6.80 10.82
C GLY A 250 -16.38 7.00 9.39
N ASP A 251 -15.88 5.97 8.71
CA ASP A 251 -15.43 6.09 7.33
C ASP A 251 -16.62 6.06 6.37
N GLN A 252 -16.67 7.00 5.43
CA GLN A 252 -17.64 6.98 4.36
C GLN A 252 -17.22 5.99 3.26
N VAL A 253 -18.17 5.16 2.82
CA VAL A 253 -17.98 4.18 1.75
C VAL A 253 -18.96 4.48 0.63
N SER A 254 -18.41 4.84 -0.52
CA SER A 254 -19.12 5.10 -1.77
C SER A 254 -18.19 4.83 -2.95
N PHE A 255 -18.77 4.64 -4.13
CA PHE A 255 -18.01 4.42 -5.37
C PHE A 255 -18.23 5.55 -6.37
N ASP A 256 -17.19 5.86 -7.14
CA ASP A 256 -17.29 6.79 -8.26
C ASP A 256 -17.92 6.12 -9.49
N LYS A 257 -18.00 6.87 -10.61
CA LYS A 257 -18.55 6.37 -11.88
C LYS A 257 -17.79 5.17 -12.49
N ASN A 258 -16.53 4.96 -12.11
CA ASN A 258 -15.70 3.85 -12.57
C ASN A 258 -15.79 2.65 -11.62
N GLY A 259 -16.43 2.81 -10.45
CA GLY A 259 -16.48 1.80 -9.40
C GLY A 259 -15.31 1.89 -8.41
N ASP A 260 -14.54 2.97 -8.43
CA ASP A 260 -13.43 3.20 -7.51
C ASP A 260 -13.96 3.78 -6.19
N ALA A 261 -13.45 3.29 -5.06
CA ALA A 261 -13.82 3.81 -3.75
C ALA A 261 -13.16 5.18 -3.51
N LEU A 262 -13.84 6.04 -2.74
CA LEU A 262 -13.30 7.34 -2.32
C LEU A 262 -11.88 7.20 -1.73
N ALA A 263 -10.91 7.91 -2.33
CA ALA A 263 -9.51 7.73 -1.99
C ALA A 263 -9.10 8.54 -0.74
N ILE A 264 -9.06 7.86 0.40
CA ILE A 264 -8.50 8.39 1.65
C ILE A 264 -7.29 7.55 2.05
N TYR A 265 -6.14 8.19 2.20
CA TYR A 265 -4.88 7.54 2.56
C TYR A 265 -4.19 8.22 3.73
N ASP A 266 -3.59 7.42 4.61
CA ASP A 266 -2.64 7.92 5.59
C ASP A 266 -1.30 8.18 4.91
N VAL A 267 -0.65 9.29 5.28
CA VAL A 267 0.75 9.53 4.95
C VAL A 267 1.60 8.98 6.08
N MET A 268 2.45 8.02 5.76
CA MET A 268 3.30 7.32 6.72
C MET A 268 4.73 7.87 6.66
N ASN A 269 5.44 7.83 7.79
CA ASN A 269 6.86 8.09 7.89
C ASN A 269 7.56 6.98 8.66
N TRP A 270 8.70 6.52 8.17
CA TRP A 270 9.49 5.47 8.82
C TRP A 270 10.40 6.05 9.88
N GLN A 271 10.05 5.79 11.14
CA GLN A 271 10.72 6.34 12.30
C GLN A 271 11.36 5.24 13.12
N ARG A 272 12.51 5.54 13.72
CA ARG A 272 13.18 4.62 14.62
C ARG A 272 12.45 4.60 15.97
N ALA A 273 12.04 3.43 16.41
CA ALA A 273 11.47 3.20 17.72
C ALA A 273 12.57 3.06 18.79
N ALA A 274 12.19 3.20 20.06
CA ALA A 274 13.11 3.12 21.20
C ALA A 274 13.81 1.75 21.32
N ASP A 275 13.15 0.68 20.85
CA ASP A 275 13.69 -0.68 20.79
C ASP A 275 14.70 -0.88 19.62
N GLY A 276 14.95 0.16 18.83
CA GLY A 276 15.86 0.13 17.68
C GLY A 276 15.23 -0.34 16.37
N THR A 277 13.97 -0.77 16.37
CA THR A 277 13.22 -1.14 15.14
C THR A 277 12.75 0.10 14.36
N ILE A 278 12.30 -0.08 13.12
CA ILE A 278 11.54 0.98 12.40
C ILE A 278 10.04 0.69 12.50
N ARG A 279 9.29 1.73 12.81
CA ARG A 279 7.83 1.74 12.75
C ARG A 279 7.35 2.74 11.72
N ALA A 280 6.28 2.38 11.00
CA ALA A 280 5.57 3.31 10.15
C ALA A 280 4.61 4.13 11.02
N VAL A 281 4.87 5.43 11.15
CA VAL A 281 4.07 6.37 11.94
C VAL A 281 3.26 7.25 11.01
N THR A 282 1.98 7.44 11.29
CA THR A 282 1.14 8.38 10.52
C THR A 282 1.59 9.81 10.80
N VAL A 283 1.88 10.57 9.75
CA VAL A 283 2.34 11.98 9.79
C VAL A 283 1.47 12.90 8.93
N GLY A 284 0.33 12.41 8.46
CA GLY A 284 -0.57 13.17 7.61
C GLY A 284 -1.65 12.31 6.98
N VAL A 285 -2.46 12.95 6.14
CA VAL A 285 -3.56 12.33 5.42
C VAL A 285 -3.69 12.95 4.03
N PHE A 286 -4.04 12.12 3.07
CA PHE A 286 -4.57 12.52 1.78
C PHE A 286 -6.05 12.17 1.73
N ASP A 287 -6.91 13.16 1.47
CA ASP A 287 -8.35 13.00 1.37
C ASP A 287 -8.88 13.60 0.06
N GLU A 288 -9.30 12.74 -0.85
CA GLU A 288 -9.85 13.14 -2.16
C GLU A 288 -11.17 13.92 -2.05
N SER A 289 -11.92 13.78 -0.96
CA SER A 289 -13.16 14.53 -0.74
C SER A 289 -12.93 15.99 -0.33
N ALA A 290 -11.70 16.34 0.05
CA ALA A 290 -11.37 17.69 0.48
C ALA A 290 -11.39 18.70 -0.68
N PRO A 291 -11.52 20.01 -0.38
CA PRO A 291 -11.45 21.04 -1.42
C PRO A 291 -10.14 21.01 -2.22
N PRO A 292 -10.16 21.39 -3.52
CA PRO A 292 -8.96 21.42 -4.34
C PRO A 292 -7.81 22.22 -3.70
N GLY A 293 -6.63 21.60 -3.61
CA GLY A 293 -5.44 22.16 -2.98
C GLY A 293 -5.35 21.94 -1.46
N GLN A 294 -6.33 21.29 -0.84
CA GLN A 294 -6.36 20.94 0.59
C GLN A 294 -6.43 19.43 0.83
N GLU A 295 -6.28 18.63 -0.23
CA GLU A 295 -6.37 17.16 -0.15
C GLU A 295 -5.23 16.57 0.66
N LEU A 296 -4.03 17.15 0.61
CA LEU A 296 -2.86 16.71 1.36
C LEU A 296 -2.61 17.56 2.60
N LEU A 297 -2.75 16.94 3.77
CA LEU A 297 -2.39 17.52 5.06
C LEU A 297 -1.19 16.76 5.64
N LEU A 298 -0.13 17.49 6.01
CA LEU A 298 1.09 16.92 6.60
C LEU A 298 1.40 17.60 7.93
N GLU A 299 1.66 16.79 8.95
CA GLU A 299 2.18 17.21 10.24
C GLU A 299 3.70 17.32 10.16
N GLU A 300 4.21 18.37 9.52
CA GLU A 300 5.64 18.49 9.16
C GLU A 300 6.60 18.33 10.35
N ARG A 301 6.18 18.73 11.56
CA ARG A 301 6.96 18.59 12.80
C ARG A 301 7.17 17.14 13.24
N ASN A 302 6.29 16.25 12.80
CA ASN A 302 6.32 14.83 13.16
C ASN A 302 7.08 14.00 12.13
N ILE A 303 7.58 14.62 11.04
CA ILE A 303 8.33 13.91 10.01
C ILE A 303 9.80 13.80 10.40
N PHE A 304 10.30 12.57 10.45
CA PHE A 304 11.72 12.29 10.55
C PHE A 304 12.36 12.30 9.15
N TRP A 305 13.41 13.10 9.00
CA TRP A 305 14.22 13.19 7.80
C TRP A 305 15.58 12.51 8.02
N ASN A 306 15.90 11.54 7.16
CA ASN A 306 17.15 10.78 7.24
C ASN A 306 18.30 11.45 6.46
N PHE A 307 18.30 12.79 6.44
CA PHE A 307 19.40 13.60 5.94
C PHE A 307 20.32 14.01 7.10
N GLU A 308 21.57 14.35 6.80
CA GLU A 308 22.53 14.84 7.82
C GLU A 308 22.03 16.08 8.57
N SER A 309 21.26 16.96 7.89
CA SER A 309 20.67 18.14 8.50
C SER A 309 19.43 17.86 9.36
N HIS A 310 18.87 16.64 9.27
CA HIS A 310 17.54 16.30 9.81
C HIS A 310 16.39 17.21 9.33
N GLU A 311 16.63 17.95 8.24
CA GLU A 311 15.68 18.86 7.60
C GLU A 311 15.46 18.45 6.13
N VAL A 312 14.36 18.91 5.55
CA VAL A 312 14.05 18.71 4.13
C VAL A 312 15.21 19.22 3.27
N SER A 313 15.80 18.34 2.46
CA SER A 313 16.71 18.77 1.42
C SER A 313 15.92 19.36 0.25
N PRO A 314 16.13 20.64 -0.13
CA PRO A 314 15.60 21.16 -1.38
C PRO A 314 16.24 20.44 -2.58
N SER A 315 15.55 20.46 -3.72
CA SER A 315 16.13 19.99 -5.00
C SER A 315 17.40 20.79 -5.33
N PRO A 316 18.38 20.20 -6.04
CA PRO A 316 19.49 20.97 -6.61
C PRO A 316 18.97 22.16 -7.45
N ASN A 317 19.74 23.25 -7.48
CA ASN A 317 19.31 24.53 -8.05
C ASN A 317 18.78 24.36 -9.50
N PHE A 318 17.54 24.80 -9.74
CA PHE A 318 16.76 24.44 -10.93
C PHE A 318 17.35 25.01 -12.24
N ASP A 319 18.14 26.08 -12.18
CA ASP A 319 18.79 26.67 -13.37
C ASP A 319 19.94 25.81 -13.92
N LEU A 320 20.60 25.00 -13.08
CA LEU A 320 21.54 23.96 -13.54
C LEU A 320 20.80 22.73 -14.11
N ILE A 321 19.54 22.53 -13.71
CA ILE A 321 18.69 21.44 -14.19
C ILE A 321 18.07 21.78 -15.55
N LYS A 322 17.82 23.06 -15.91
CA LYS A 322 17.27 23.45 -17.23
C LYS A 322 18.09 22.94 -18.43
N LEU A 323 19.42 22.97 -18.34
CA LEU A 323 20.30 22.39 -19.37
C LEU A 323 20.15 20.86 -19.48
N ARG A 324 19.75 20.18 -18.40
CA ARG A 324 19.42 18.74 -18.38
C ARG A 324 17.93 18.47 -18.61
N SER A 325 17.03 19.44 -18.42
CA SER A 325 15.58 19.30 -18.63
C SER A 325 15.22 19.38 -20.11
N ALA A 326 15.99 20.12 -20.93
CA ALA A 326 15.90 20.05 -22.39
C ALA A 326 16.16 18.61 -22.92
N LEU A 327 17.01 17.84 -22.23
CA LEU A 327 17.20 16.40 -22.50
C LEU A 327 16.04 15.56 -21.95
N CYS A 328 15.36 16.00 -20.90
CA CYS A 328 14.18 15.32 -20.37
C CYS A 328 13.00 15.38 -21.33
N GLU A 329 12.76 16.53 -21.97
CA GLU A 329 11.78 16.66 -23.06
C GLU A 329 12.17 15.80 -24.28
N ALA A 330 13.46 15.73 -24.63
CA ALA A 330 13.94 14.91 -25.73
C ALA A 330 13.86 13.39 -25.47
N LEU A 331 14.01 12.95 -24.21
CA LEU A 331 13.90 11.52 -23.82
C LEU A 331 12.45 11.05 -23.71
N ILE A 332 11.52 11.93 -23.34
CA ILE A 332 10.07 11.62 -23.31
C ILE A 332 9.53 11.33 -24.72
N GLN A 333 10.15 11.86 -25.79
CA GLN A 333 9.75 11.57 -27.18
C GLN A 333 10.35 10.27 -27.76
N LEU A 334 11.23 9.58 -27.03
CA LEU A 334 11.97 8.41 -27.54
C LEU A 334 11.52 7.06 -26.94
N HIS A 335 10.44 7.03 -26.14
CA HIS A 335 9.83 5.80 -25.59
C HIS A 335 8.31 5.85 -25.75
#